data_AF-A0A3N9UJN4-F1
#
_entry.id   AF-A0A3N9UJN4-F1
#
_cell.length_a   1.000
_cell.length_b   1.000
_cell.length_c   1.000
_cell.angle_alpha   90.00
_cell.angle_beta   90.00
_cell.angle_gamma   90.00
#
_symmetry.space_group_name_H-M   'P 1'
#
loop_
_entity.id
_entity.type
_entity.pdbx_description
1 polymer ?
#
loop_
_entity_poly.entity_id
_entity_poly.type
_entity_poly.pdbx_seq_one_letter_code
_entity_poly.pdbx_strand_id
1 'polypeptide(L)' 'MILADHMPNMKGAEATIVGAYDTTVYMVDYISTAGEKVKNHKWLVESELSPE' A
#
# COMPACT_ATOMS: atom_id res chain seq x y z
N MET A 1 -9.14 15.25 4.10
CA MET A 1 -9.93 14.01 4.15
C MET A 1 -9.36 13.01 3.16
N ILE A 2 -9.20 11.75 3.58
CA ILE A 2 -8.71 10.65 2.73
C ILE A 2 -9.86 10.10 1.88
N LEU A 3 -9.64 9.91 0.58
CA LEU A 3 -10.61 9.28 -0.33
C LEU A 3 -10.31 7.81 -0.65
N ALA A 4 -9.07 7.37 -0.36
CA ALA A 4 -8.66 5.98 -0.51
C ALA A 4 -9.37 5.07 0.51
N ASP A 5 -9.55 3.81 0.12
CA ASP A 5 -10.30 2.80 0.89
C ASP A 5 -9.49 1.49 1.00
N HIS A 6 -8.22 1.62 1.42
CA HIS A 6 -7.31 0.49 1.51
C HIS A 6 -7.56 -0.40 2.74
N MET A 7 -7.90 0.24 3.86
CA MET A 7 -8.14 -0.39 5.16
C MET A 7 -9.45 0.12 5.76
N PRO A 8 -10.11 -0.68 6.63
CA PRO A 8 -11.30 -0.24 7.34
C PRO A 8 -11.08 1.11 8.03
N ASN A 9 -12.10 1.98 7.93
CA ASN A 9 -12.12 3.35 8.49
C ASN A 9 -11.18 4.36 7.81
N MET A 10 -10.51 4.02 6.71
CA MET A 10 -9.65 4.96 5.99
C MET A 10 -10.44 6.02 5.22
N LYS A 11 -11.45 5.60 4.46
CA LYS A 11 -12.25 6.48 3.61
C LYS A 11 -13.04 7.48 4.45
N GLY A 12 -12.88 8.76 4.16
CA GLY A 12 -13.56 9.85 4.88
C GLY A 12 -12.83 10.32 6.13
N ALA A 13 -11.73 9.68 6.53
CA ALA A 13 -10.95 10.12 7.68
C ALA A 13 -10.24 11.46 7.42
N GLU A 14 -10.20 12.33 8.43
CA GLU A 14 -9.30 13.48 8.43
C GLU A 14 -7.88 13.03 8.79
N ALA A 15 -6.88 13.54 8.08
CA ALA A 15 -5.50 13.11 8.22
C ALA A 15 -4.54 14.29 8.08
N THR A 16 -3.40 14.19 8.74
CA THR A 16 -2.29 15.14 8.64
C THR A 16 -1.19 14.55 7.77
N ILE A 17 -0.68 15.32 6.80
CA ILE A 17 0.47 14.90 5.99
C ILE A 17 1.72 15.02 6.85
N VAL A 18 2.36 13.88 7.16
CA VAL A 18 3.60 13.82 7.95
C VAL A 18 4.85 13.62 7.08
N GLY A 19 4.68 13.39 5.78
CA GLY A 19 5.76 13.23 4.81
C GLY A 19 5.23 13.18 3.38
N ALA A 20 6.09 13.51 2.42
CA ALA A 20 5.84 13.42 1.00
C ALA A 20 7.11 12.93 0.31
N TYR A 21 6.98 11.96 -0.59
CA TYR A 21 8.11 11.28 -1.21
C TYR A 21 7.90 11.24 -2.71
N ASP A 22 8.93 11.63 -3.47
CA ASP A 22 8.99 11.41 -4.91
C ASP A 22 9.69 10.07 -5.15
N THR A 23 8.91 9.06 -5.52
CA THR A 23 9.37 7.68 -5.67
C THR A 23 8.46 6.90 -6.62
N THR A 24 8.96 5.79 -7.13
CA THR A 24 8.13 4.81 -7.83
C THR A 24 7.31 4.01 -6.82
N VAL A 25 6.02 3.83 -7.12
CA VAL A 25 5.11 2.97 -6.35
C VAL A 25 4.65 1.79 -7.20
N TYR A 26 4.53 0.64 -6.56
CA TYR A 26 4.19 -0.62 -7.21
C TYR A 26 2.87 -1.18 -6.68
N MET A 27 2.20 -1.94 -7.55
CA MET A 27 1.06 -2.77 -7.22
C MET A 27 1.45 -4.22 -7.48
N VAL A 28 1.23 -5.11 -6.51
CA VAL A 28 1.75 -6.48 -6.56
C VAL A 28 0.68 -7.53 -6.24
N ASP A 29 0.83 -8.70 -6.85
CA ASP A 29 0.16 -9.94 -6.45
C ASP A 29 1.15 -10.75 -5.59
N TYR A 30 0.69 -11.31 -4.46
CA TYR A 30 1.54 -12.14 -3.60
C TYR A 30 0.76 -13.25 -2.89
N ILE A 31 1.50 -14.24 -2.37
CA ILE A 31 0.98 -15.23 -1.42
C ILE A 31 1.38 -14.77 -0.02
N SER A 32 0.40 -14.54 0.85
CA SER A 32 0.68 -14.15 2.23
C SER A 32 1.39 -15.27 3.00
N THR A 33 1.98 -14.94 4.14
CA THR A 33 2.58 -15.94 5.04
C THR A 33 1.57 -16.93 5.61
N ALA A 34 0.27 -16.60 5.54
CA ALA A 34 -0.84 -17.51 5.85
C ALA A 34 -1.29 -18.38 4.66
N GLY A 35 -0.67 -18.23 3.49
CA GLY A 35 -0.98 -18.99 2.27
C GLY A 35 -2.10 -18.39 1.41
N GLU A 36 -2.56 -17.19 1.71
CA GLU A 36 -3.67 -16.54 0.98
C GLU A 36 -3.17 -15.80 -0.26
N LYS A 37 -3.89 -15.92 -1.37
CA LYS A 37 -3.64 -15.13 -2.58
C LYS A 37 -4.17 -13.72 -2.41
N VAL A 38 -3.27 -12.74 -2.38
CA VAL A 38 -3.61 -11.32 -2.37
C VAL A 38 -3.27 -10.75 -3.74
N LYS A 39 -4.23 -10.05 -4.35
CA LYS A 39 -4.05 -9.45 -5.68
C LYS A 39 -4.12 -7.94 -5.63
N ASN A 40 -3.40 -7.30 -6.54
CA ASN A 40 -3.41 -5.86 -6.75
C ASN A 40 -3.15 -5.07 -5.46
N HIS A 41 -2.29 -5.58 -4.58
CA HIS A 41 -1.98 -4.94 -3.31
C HIS A 41 -1.22 -3.64 -3.56
N LYS A 42 -1.67 -2.58 -2.89
CA LYS A 42 -1.16 -1.22 -3.03
C LYS A 42 -0.85 -0.68 -1.64
N TRP A 43 0.25 0.02 -1.41
CA TRP A 43 1.36 0.32 -2.33
C TRP A 43 2.64 -0.22 -1.70
N LEU A 44 3.61 -0.60 -2.54
CA LEU A 44 4.99 -0.77 -2.10
C LEU A 44 5.89 0.24 -2.80
N VAL A 45 6.95 0.64 -2.13
CA VAL A 45 8.05 1.42 -2.73
C VAL A 45 9.25 0.52 -3.01
N GLU A 46 10.18 0.98 -3.86
CA GLU A 46 11.33 0.19 -4.29
C GLU A 46 12.18 -0.33 -3.12
N SER A 47 12.38 0.47 -2.07
CA SER A 47 13.16 0.07 -0.89
C SER A 47 12.52 -1.04 -0.05
N GLU A 48 11.24 -1.35 -0.26
CA GLU A 48 10.52 -2.45 0.40
C GLU A 48 10.59 -3.76 -0.41
N LEU A 49 11.15 -3.71 -1.62
CA LEU A 49 11.29 -4.84 -2.51
C LEU A 49 12.76 -5.29 -2.57
N SER A 50 12.97 -6.54 -2.92
CA SER A 50 14.30 -7.07 -3.22
C SER A 50 14.23 -7.89 -4.50
N PRO A 51 15.25 -7.81 -5.36
CA PRO A 51 15.34 -8.70 -6.51
C PRO A 51 15.50 -10.15 -6.05
N GLU A 52 15.05 -11.07 -6.88
CA GLU A 52 15.24 -12.52 -6.69
C GLU A 52 16.71 -12.94 -6.89
#